data_AF-A0A2H0KRB8-F1
#
_entry.id   AF-A0A2H0KRB8-F1
#
_cell.length_a   1.000
_cell.length_b   1.000
_cell.length_c   1.000
_cell.angle_alpha   90.00
_cell.angle_beta   90.00
_cell.angle_gamma   90.00
#
_symmetry.space_group_name_H-M   'P 1'
#
loop_
_entity.id
_entity.type
_entity.pdbx_description
1 polymer ?
#
loop_
_entity_poly.entity_id
_entity_poly.type
_entity_poly.pdbx_seq_one_letter_code
_entity_poly.pdbx_strand_id
1 'polypeptide(L)'
;MHESRVQLPPGPPSSAWSQRAPQYCGEVAGFTLGRPTRRVASPARSTKRNMKKYFNKAIKILLITNGFILIAGAMIGPIYALFVEKIGGDLLDASYAFAVFALAGGITTLISGKYSDKLKENELILVIGYGIVGVGSLSYMLVNSIWSLLLVQVIIGLGEAIYAPAFDAVYSKHLDDHHHGREWGAWEATNYFTAAFGAIAGGILVTLFSFNAMFAIMGLLCFVNAIYILRLPRKVL
;
A
#
# COMPACT_ATOMS: atom_id res chain seq x y z
N MET A 1 22.08 -44.94 19.15
CA MET A 1 21.76 -43.51 18.96
C MET A 1 20.86 -43.11 20.12
N HIS A 2 21.35 -42.20 20.96
CA HIS A 2 20.75 -41.79 22.23
C HIS A 2 19.49 -40.94 22.02
N GLU A 3 18.37 -41.30 22.66
CA GLU A 3 17.22 -40.42 22.86
C GLU A 3 17.47 -39.52 24.08
N SER A 4 17.63 -38.21 23.85
CA SER A 4 17.69 -37.19 24.89
C SER A 4 16.27 -36.76 25.28
N ARG A 5 15.77 -37.24 26.43
CA ARG A 5 14.55 -36.69 27.06
C ARG A 5 14.87 -35.32 27.67
N VAL A 6 14.23 -34.27 27.15
CA VAL A 6 14.26 -32.94 27.75
C VAL A 6 13.42 -32.95 29.04
N GLN A 7 14.09 -32.78 30.18
CA GLN A 7 13.45 -32.61 31.49
C GLN A 7 13.10 -31.13 31.69
N LEU A 8 11.82 -30.82 31.87
CA LEU A 8 11.36 -29.47 32.24
C LEU A 8 11.64 -29.20 33.74
N PRO A 9 11.98 -27.96 34.14
CA PRO A 9 12.24 -27.63 35.53
C PRO A 9 10.96 -27.71 36.38
N PRO A 10 11.06 -28.01 37.69
CA PRO A 10 9.92 -28.09 38.58
C PRO A 10 9.24 -26.72 38.75
N GLY A 11 7.91 -26.70 38.68
CA GLY A 11 7.09 -25.51 38.94
C GLY A 11 7.19 -25.04 40.40
N PRO A 12 6.93 -23.75 40.68
CA PRO A 12 7.08 -23.20 42.03
C PRO A 12 6.04 -23.77 43.01
N PRO A 13 6.36 -23.80 44.32
CA PRO A 13 5.48 -24.37 45.34
C PRO A 13 4.17 -23.60 45.49
N SER A 14 3.08 -24.34 45.70
CA SER A 14 1.69 -23.88 45.75
C SER A 14 1.34 -22.91 46.89
N SER A 15 2.29 -22.56 47.76
CA SER A 15 2.09 -21.67 48.91
C SER A 15 2.35 -20.19 48.65
N ALA A 16 2.80 -19.82 47.43
CA ALA A 16 3.17 -18.43 47.11
C ALA A 16 2.01 -17.51 46.66
N TRP A 17 0.78 -18.05 46.49
CA TRP A 17 -0.36 -17.29 45.96
C TRP A 17 -1.31 -16.73 47.04
N SER A 18 -1.03 -16.93 48.33
CA SER A 18 -1.99 -16.66 49.42
C SER A 18 -1.92 -15.26 50.05
N GLN A 19 -1.13 -14.30 49.54
CA GLN A 19 -0.92 -13.03 50.26
C GLN A 19 -1.18 -11.72 49.50
N ARG A 20 -1.73 -11.73 48.27
CA ARG A 20 -2.19 -10.46 47.63
C ARG A 20 -3.46 -10.66 46.80
N ALA A 21 -4.60 -10.67 47.48
CA ALA A 21 -5.90 -10.36 46.88
C ALA A 21 -6.60 -9.31 47.76
N PRO A 22 -6.79 -8.07 47.30
CA PRO A 22 -7.70 -7.13 47.95
C PRO A 22 -9.15 -7.55 47.65
N GLN A 23 -9.82 -7.90 48.75
CA GLN A 23 -11.27 -7.92 49.01
C GLN A 23 -12.12 -7.15 47.99
N TYR A 24 -13.00 -7.84 47.25
CA TYR A 24 -14.39 -7.42 46.95
C TYR A 24 -15.12 -8.64 46.35
N CYS A 25 -15.51 -9.58 47.20
CA CYS A 25 -16.50 -10.59 46.83
C CYS A 25 -17.50 -10.68 47.99
N GLY A 26 -18.59 -9.95 47.84
CA GLY A 26 -19.76 -9.98 48.71
C GLY A 26 -20.99 -9.86 47.83
N GLU A 27 -21.97 -10.72 48.10
CA GLU A 27 -23.35 -10.68 47.61
C GLU A 27 -23.67 -11.37 46.27
N VAL A 28 -23.84 -12.69 46.38
CA VAL A 28 -24.79 -13.46 45.56
C VAL A 28 -26.12 -13.58 46.30
N ALA A 29 -27.13 -12.81 45.89
CA ALA A 29 -28.55 -13.14 46.08
C ALA A 29 -29.42 -12.24 45.20
N GLY A 30 -30.23 -12.83 44.31
CA GLY A 30 -31.27 -12.08 43.61
C GLY A 30 -31.57 -12.54 42.19
N PHE A 31 -32.13 -13.74 42.06
CA PHE A 31 -32.85 -14.15 40.85
C PHE A 31 -34.10 -13.25 40.72
N THR A 32 -34.05 -12.24 39.83
CA THR A 32 -35.24 -11.46 39.44
C THR A 32 -35.48 -11.59 37.94
N LEU A 33 -36.72 -11.96 37.64
CA LEU A 33 -37.26 -12.24 36.33
C LEU A 33 -37.23 -11.00 35.41
N GLY A 34 -36.80 -11.22 34.16
CA GLY A 34 -37.41 -10.64 32.96
C GLY A 34 -37.38 -9.12 32.78
N ARG A 35 -36.53 -8.65 31.86
CA ARG A 35 -36.89 -7.56 30.94
C ARG A 35 -36.62 -8.02 29.50
N PRO A 36 -37.58 -7.90 28.57
CA PRO A 36 -37.32 -8.26 27.19
C PRO A 36 -36.23 -7.32 26.66
N THR A 37 -35.17 -7.90 26.10
CA THR A 37 -34.16 -7.17 25.35
C THR A 37 -34.87 -6.33 24.29
N ARG A 38 -34.78 -5.00 24.40
CA ARG A 38 -35.19 -4.10 23.32
C ARG A 38 -34.43 -4.55 22.08
N ARG A 39 -35.16 -5.16 21.14
CA ARG A 39 -34.66 -5.45 19.80
C ARG A 39 -34.32 -4.10 19.17
N VAL A 40 -33.04 -3.74 19.15
CA VAL A 40 -32.54 -2.55 18.45
C VAL A 40 -32.85 -2.78 16.98
N ALA A 41 -33.89 -2.14 16.48
CA ALA A 41 -34.18 -2.12 15.06
C ALA A 41 -32.97 -1.48 14.35
N SER A 42 -32.21 -2.29 13.61
CA SER A 42 -31.18 -1.78 12.70
C SER A 42 -31.84 -0.87 11.65
N PRO A 43 -31.47 0.40 11.53
CA PRO A 43 -31.97 1.24 10.46
C PRO A 43 -31.20 0.90 9.17
N ALA A 44 -31.54 -0.23 8.55
CA ALA A 44 -30.94 -0.69 7.29
C ALA A 44 -31.38 0.12 6.04
N ARG A 45 -31.91 1.35 6.21
CA ARG A 45 -32.52 2.12 5.11
C ARG A 45 -31.96 3.53 4.88
N SER A 46 -30.91 3.95 5.58
CA SER A 46 -30.32 5.30 5.41
C SER A 46 -28.86 5.32 4.94
N THR A 47 -28.30 4.21 4.45
CA THR A 47 -26.87 4.16 4.09
C THR A 47 -26.56 4.83 2.75
N LYS A 48 -27.49 4.87 1.81
CA LYS A 48 -27.22 5.38 0.44
C LYS A 48 -27.17 6.92 0.32
N ARG A 49 -27.87 7.66 1.19
CA ARG A 49 -28.02 9.12 1.03
C ARG A 49 -26.84 9.94 1.59
N ASN A 50 -26.03 9.37 2.48
CA ASN A 50 -24.89 10.07 3.08
C ASN A 50 -23.51 9.72 2.49
N MET A 51 -23.36 8.75 1.58
CA MET A 51 -22.03 8.41 1.02
C MET A 51 -21.33 9.55 0.27
N LYS A 52 -22.08 10.47 -0.34
CA LYS A 52 -21.50 11.59 -1.11
C LYS A 52 -20.86 12.68 -0.22
N LYS A 53 -21.12 12.70 1.09
CA LYS A 53 -20.72 13.77 2.00
C LYS A 53 -19.40 13.53 2.73
N TYR A 54 -18.88 12.30 2.72
CA TYR A 54 -17.65 11.91 3.43
C TYR A 54 -16.39 12.15 2.60
N PHE A 55 -16.38 11.71 1.34
CA PHE A 55 -15.23 11.93 0.46
C PHE A 55 -15.22 13.35 -0.10
N ASN A 56 -14.31 14.18 0.42
CA ASN A 56 -13.99 15.46 -0.18
C ASN A 56 -13.47 15.25 -1.62
N LYS A 57 -13.64 16.27 -2.47
CA LYS A 57 -13.20 16.26 -3.86
C LYS A 57 -11.70 15.93 -3.98
N ALA A 58 -10.89 16.41 -3.05
CA ALA A 58 -9.45 16.12 -2.96
C ALA A 58 -9.16 14.62 -2.82
N ILE A 59 -9.76 13.95 -1.84
CA ILE A 59 -9.57 12.50 -1.60
C ILE A 59 -9.97 11.70 -2.84
N LYS A 60 -11.11 12.01 -3.47
CA LYS A 60 -11.52 11.31 -4.70
C LYS A 60 -10.50 11.46 -5.82
N ILE A 61 -9.98 12.67 -6.00
CA ILE A 61 -8.96 12.93 -7.02
C ILE A 61 -7.71 12.12 -6.70
N LEU A 62 -7.21 12.16 -5.47
CA LEU A 62 -6.03 11.43 -5.01
C LEU A 62 -6.16 9.91 -5.19
N LEU A 63 -7.31 9.32 -4.79
CA LEU A 63 -7.58 7.90 -4.96
C LEU A 63 -7.57 7.49 -6.43
N ILE A 64 -8.18 8.30 -7.30
CA ILE A 64 -8.23 8.02 -8.74
C ILE A 64 -6.83 8.15 -9.36
N THR A 65 -6.12 9.25 -9.10
CA THR A 65 -4.81 9.50 -9.71
C THR A 65 -3.77 8.49 -9.25
N ASN A 66 -3.71 8.21 -7.94
CA ASN A 66 -2.78 7.22 -7.43
C ASN A 66 -3.19 5.81 -7.82
N GLY A 67 -4.49 5.55 -7.95
CA GLY A 67 -5.00 4.27 -8.46
C GLY A 67 -4.46 3.93 -9.86
N PHE A 68 -4.33 4.91 -10.76
CA PHE A 68 -3.69 4.67 -12.06
C PHE A 68 -2.20 4.32 -11.97
N ILE A 69 -1.47 4.94 -11.03
CA ILE A 69 -0.06 4.62 -10.77
C ILE A 69 0.07 3.19 -10.24
N LEU A 70 -0.79 2.81 -9.30
CA LEU A 70 -0.83 1.45 -8.75
C LEU A 70 -1.19 0.41 -9.80
N ILE A 71 -2.14 0.72 -10.70
CA ILE A 71 -2.46 -0.16 -11.84
C ILE A 71 -1.23 -0.37 -12.71
N ALA A 72 -0.49 0.70 -13.03
CA ALA A 72 0.73 0.60 -13.83
C ALA A 72 1.77 -0.30 -13.15
N GLY A 73 2.02 -0.12 -11.85
CA GLY A 73 2.93 -1.00 -11.10
C GLY A 73 2.45 -2.45 -11.02
N ALA A 74 1.15 -2.67 -10.83
CA ALA A 74 0.56 -4.00 -10.72
C ALA A 74 0.53 -4.80 -12.03
N MET A 75 0.65 -4.13 -13.20
CA MET A 75 0.72 -4.82 -14.49
C MET A 75 1.90 -5.78 -14.59
N ILE A 76 3.07 -5.40 -14.07
CA ILE A 76 4.27 -6.23 -14.17
C ILE A 76 4.34 -7.28 -13.05
N GLY A 77 3.77 -7.02 -11.88
CA GLY A 77 3.98 -7.82 -10.66
C GLY A 77 3.82 -9.34 -10.84
N PRO A 78 2.64 -9.86 -11.25
CA PRO A 78 2.40 -11.30 -11.40
C PRO A 78 3.21 -11.98 -12.51
N ILE A 79 3.67 -11.21 -13.50
CA ILE A 79 4.38 -11.70 -14.68
C ILE A 79 5.85 -11.27 -14.70
N TYR A 80 6.35 -10.74 -13.58
CA TYR A 80 7.68 -10.15 -13.49
C TYR A 80 8.78 -11.19 -13.76
N ALA A 81 8.68 -12.38 -13.16
CA ALA A 81 9.64 -13.45 -13.38
C ALA A 81 9.72 -13.88 -14.85
N LEU A 82 8.59 -13.87 -15.58
CA LEU A 82 8.57 -14.17 -17.02
C LEU A 82 9.30 -13.10 -17.84
N PHE A 83 9.24 -11.84 -17.42
CA PHE A 83 10.03 -10.78 -18.06
C PHE A 83 11.53 -10.99 -17.83
N VAL A 84 11.93 -11.39 -16.62
CA VAL A 84 13.33 -11.66 -16.28
C VAL A 84 13.88 -12.86 -17.05
N GLU A 85 13.09 -13.93 -17.17
CA GLU A 85 13.44 -15.09 -17.98
C GLU A 85 13.61 -14.71 -19.47
N LYS A 86 12.73 -13.85 -19.99
CA LYS A 86 12.80 -13.36 -21.38
C LYS A 86 14.12 -12.63 -21.69
N ILE A 87 14.73 -11.95 -20.72
CA ILE A 87 16.02 -11.25 -20.89
C ILE A 87 17.22 -12.13 -20.54
N GLY A 88 17.02 -13.44 -20.34
CA GLY A 88 18.06 -14.44 -20.08
C GLY A 88 18.42 -14.63 -18.61
N GLY A 89 17.61 -14.12 -17.68
CA GLY A 89 17.79 -14.34 -16.25
C GLY A 89 17.05 -15.56 -15.72
N ASP A 90 17.25 -15.85 -14.44
CA ASP A 90 16.53 -16.90 -13.72
C ASP A 90 15.66 -16.36 -12.57
N LEU A 91 15.12 -17.27 -11.76
CA LEU A 91 14.29 -16.93 -10.59
C LEU A 91 15.08 -16.17 -9.50
N LEU A 92 16.38 -16.44 -9.35
CA LEU A 92 17.23 -15.72 -8.40
C LEU A 92 17.48 -14.31 -8.89
N ASP A 93 17.70 -14.11 -10.18
CA ASP A 93 17.84 -12.78 -10.78
C ASP A 93 16.58 -11.93 -10.57
N ALA A 94 15.39 -12.52 -10.72
CA ALA A 94 14.13 -11.85 -10.44
C ALA A 94 14.05 -11.42 -8.96
N SER A 95 14.48 -12.30 -8.06
CA SER A 95 14.52 -12.02 -6.61
C SER A 95 15.52 -10.92 -6.27
N TYR A 96 16.72 -10.95 -6.86
CA TYR A 96 17.74 -9.92 -6.67
C TYR A 96 17.30 -8.56 -7.19
N ALA A 97 16.66 -8.53 -8.36
CA ALA A 97 16.15 -7.30 -8.92
C ALA A 97 15.06 -6.67 -8.03
N PHE A 98 14.13 -7.48 -7.50
CA PHE A 98 13.15 -7.00 -6.52
C PHE A 98 13.81 -6.54 -5.21
N ALA A 99 14.83 -7.27 -4.72
CA ALA A 99 15.57 -6.88 -3.52
C ALA A 99 16.30 -5.55 -3.71
N VAL A 100 16.93 -5.31 -4.87
CA VAL A 100 17.58 -4.04 -5.21
C VAL A 100 16.57 -2.89 -5.24
N PHE A 101 15.40 -3.11 -5.84
CA PHE A 101 14.29 -2.14 -5.79
C PHE A 101 13.90 -1.81 -4.34
N ALA A 102 13.66 -2.84 -3.51
CA ALA A 102 13.24 -2.65 -2.12
C ALA A 102 14.32 -1.98 -1.27
N LEU A 103 15.60 -2.30 -1.47
CA LEU A 103 16.72 -1.66 -0.79
C LEU A 103 16.87 -0.19 -1.21
N ALA A 104 16.84 0.09 -2.52
CA ALA A 104 16.90 1.44 -3.04
C ALA A 104 15.74 2.28 -2.50
N GLY A 105 14.52 1.73 -2.55
CA GLY A 105 13.33 2.36 -2.00
C GLY A 105 13.43 2.61 -0.49
N GLY A 106 13.83 1.60 0.29
CA GLY A 106 13.97 1.72 1.74
C GLY A 106 15.00 2.76 2.17
N ILE A 107 16.20 2.72 1.57
CA ILE A 107 17.26 3.71 1.83
C ILE A 107 16.78 5.11 1.45
N THR A 108 16.16 5.27 0.28
CA THR A 108 15.68 6.57 -0.17
C THR A 108 14.53 7.08 0.66
N THR A 109 13.62 6.24 1.16
CA THR A 109 12.54 6.65 2.08
C THR A 109 13.09 7.17 3.40
N LEU A 110 14.13 6.54 3.96
CA LEU A 110 14.81 7.02 5.18
C LEU A 110 15.45 8.41 4.98
N ILE A 111 15.95 8.68 3.77
CA ILE A 111 16.53 9.96 3.41
C ILE A 111 15.41 10.97 3.16
N SER A 112 14.49 10.67 2.24
CA SER A 112 13.43 11.57 1.76
C SER A 112 12.48 11.97 2.88
N GLY A 113 12.13 11.07 3.81
CA GLY A 113 11.29 11.36 4.96
C GLY A 113 11.84 12.49 5.84
N LYS A 114 13.17 12.59 6.02
CA LYS A 114 13.80 13.69 6.78
C LYS A 114 13.71 15.05 6.07
N TYR A 115 13.60 15.05 4.74
CA TYR A 115 13.53 16.27 3.94
C TYR A 115 12.08 16.65 3.57
N SER A 116 11.16 15.68 3.57
CA SER A 116 9.73 15.86 3.29
C SER A 116 9.10 16.88 4.22
N ASP A 117 9.38 16.83 5.53
CA ASP A 117 8.82 17.80 6.50
C ASP A 117 9.27 19.24 6.27
N LYS A 118 10.37 19.45 5.53
CA LYS A 118 10.89 20.78 5.17
C LYS A 118 10.34 21.28 3.84
N LEU A 119 9.89 20.38 2.96
CA LEU A 119 9.34 20.71 1.66
C LEU A 119 7.85 20.98 1.80
N LYS A 120 7.46 22.25 1.66
CA LYS A 120 6.07 22.68 1.84
C LYS A 120 5.13 22.30 0.68
N GLU A 121 5.68 21.73 -0.40
CA GLU A 121 4.97 21.49 -1.67
C GLU A 121 4.94 19.98 -2.01
N ASN A 122 4.25 19.19 -1.19
CA ASN A 122 4.17 17.73 -1.35
C ASN A 122 3.54 17.31 -2.70
N GLU A 123 2.70 18.16 -3.28
CA GLU A 123 2.09 17.94 -4.60
C GLU A 123 3.15 17.95 -5.71
N LEU A 124 4.19 18.79 -5.60
CA LEU A 124 5.29 18.77 -6.58
C LEU A 124 6.17 17.53 -6.40
N ILE A 125 6.40 17.10 -5.15
CA ILE A 125 7.16 15.88 -4.87
C ILE A 125 6.45 14.67 -5.47
N LEU A 126 5.11 14.62 -5.36
CA LEU A 126 4.28 13.61 -6.03
C LEU A 126 4.51 13.59 -7.54
N VAL A 127 4.45 14.75 -8.20
CA VAL A 127 4.67 14.87 -9.65
C VAL A 127 6.06 14.38 -10.04
N ILE A 128 7.09 14.75 -9.28
CA ILE A 128 8.48 14.33 -9.53
C ILE A 128 8.61 12.82 -9.40
N GLY A 129 8.10 12.24 -8.30
CA GLY A 129 8.19 10.79 -8.09
C GLY A 129 7.43 10.00 -9.15
N TYR A 130 6.22 10.44 -9.56
CA TYR A 130 5.50 9.85 -10.69
C TYR A 130 6.27 9.97 -12.01
N GLY A 131 6.94 11.10 -12.25
CA GLY A 131 7.82 11.28 -13.40
C GLY A 131 8.98 10.28 -13.40
N ILE A 132 9.64 10.08 -12.26
CA ILE A 132 10.75 9.12 -12.11
C ILE A 132 10.25 7.68 -12.35
N VAL A 133 9.12 7.29 -11.76
CA VAL A 133 8.52 5.98 -12.00
C VAL A 133 8.11 5.81 -13.47
N GLY A 134 7.61 6.87 -14.12
CA GLY A 134 7.31 6.86 -15.55
C GLY A 134 8.55 6.63 -16.42
N VAL A 135 9.66 7.32 -16.12
CA VAL A 135 10.96 7.11 -16.79
C VAL A 135 11.46 5.69 -16.53
N GLY A 136 11.39 5.19 -15.30
CA GLY A 136 11.75 3.81 -14.95
C GLY A 136 10.91 2.79 -15.73
N SER A 137 9.60 3.03 -15.82
CA SER A 137 8.68 2.18 -16.57
C SER A 137 9.03 2.10 -18.06
N LEU A 138 9.35 3.22 -18.70
CA LEU A 138 9.80 3.23 -20.10
C LEU A 138 11.19 2.59 -20.27
N SER A 139 12.06 2.76 -19.28
CA SER A 139 13.42 2.20 -19.31
C SER A 139 13.43 0.68 -19.38
N TYR A 140 12.38 -0.02 -18.91
CA TYR A 140 12.24 -1.46 -19.12
C TYR A 140 12.30 -1.88 -20.59
N MET A 141 11.89 -1.02 -21.53
CA MET A 141 11.96 -1.31 -22.98
C MET A 141 13.40 -1.39 -23.50
N LEU A 142 14.36 -0.82 -22.77
CA LEU A 142 15.78 -0.80 -23.11
C LEU A 142 16.58 -1.90 -22.39
N VAL A 143 15.92 -2.67 -21.52
CA VAL A 143 16.57 -3.73 -20.73
C VAL A 143 16.90 -4.91 -21.64
N ASN A 144 18.19 -5.24 -21.68
CA ASN A 144 18.75 -6.32 -22.48
C ASN A 144 19.62 -7.30 -21.66
N SER A 145 19.77 -7.03 -20.36
CA SER A 145 20.60 -7.80 -19.43
C SER A 145 20.14 -7.57 -17.99
N ILE A 146 20.52 -8.48 -17.09
CA ILE A 146 20.20 -8.38 -15.66
C ILE A 146 20.77 -7.09 -15.05
N TRP A 147 21.97 -6.67 -15.44
CA TRP A 147 22.56 -5.41 -14.97
C TRP A 147 21.73 -4.18 -15.34
N SER A 148 21.22 -4.12 -16.57
CA SER A 148 20.33 -3.04 -16.99
C SER A 148 19.00 -3.08 -16.23
N LEU A 149 18.49 -4.27 -15.90
CA LEU A 149 17.30 -4.44 -15.08
C LEU A 149 17.51 -3.91 -13.65
N LEU A 150 18.65 -4.22 -13.01
CA LEU A 150 18.97 -3.73 -11.67
C LEU A 150 18.98 -2.19 -11.62
N LEU A 151 19.53 -1.54 -12.65
CA LEU A 151 19.51 -0.07 -12.75
C LEU A 151 18.09 0.48 -12.86
N VAL A 152 17.23 -0.16 -13.67
CA VAL A 152 15.81 0.20 -13.76
C VAL A 152 15.10 0.05 -12.42
N GLN A 153 15.39 -1.04 -11.68
CA GLN A 153 14.82 -1.26 -10.35
C GLN A 153 15.22 -0.20 -9.33
N VAL A 154 16.48 0.27 -9.38
CA VAL A 154 16.91 1.42 -8.58
C VAL A 154 16.08 2.65 -8.94
N ILE A 155 15.94 2.99 -10.22
CA ILE A 155 15.18 4.17 -10.66
C ILE A 155 13.72 4.11 -10.16
N ILE A 156 13.06 2.97 -10.32
CA ILE A 156 11.67 2.80 -9.87
C ILE A 156 11.58 2.90 -8.34
N GLY A 157 12.48 2.25 -7.61
CA GLY A 157 12.53 2.31 -6.14
C GLY A 157 12.75 3.73 -5.63
N LEU A 158 13.62 4.51 -6.29
CA LEU A 158 13.81 5.94 -5.99
C LEU A 158 12.52 6.74 -6.21
N GLY A 159 11.86 6.55 -7.35
CA GLY A 159 10.61 7.25 -7.65
C GLY A 159 9.51 6.94 -6.64
N GLU A 160 9.38 5.68 -6.26
CA GLU A 160 8.39 5.22 -5.27
C GLU A 160 8.66 5.77 -3.87
N ALA A 161 9.91 5.74 -3.43
CA ALA A 161 10.33 6.32 -2.16
C ALA A 161 10.19 7.85 -2.08
N ILE A 162 10.05 8.51 -3.23
CA ILE A 162 9.78 9.96 -3.31
C ILE A 162 8.27 10.21 -3.26
N TYR A 163 7.47 9.54 -4.10
CA TYR A 163 6.04 9.86 -4.19
C TYR A 163 5.24 9.27 -3.02
N ALA A 164 5.57 8.08 -2.49
CA ALA A 164 4.75 7.42 -1.49
C ALA A 164 4.55 8.25 -0.21
N PRO A 165 5.61 8.75 0.48
CA PRO A 165 5.43 9.59 1.67
C PRO A 165 4.75 10.93 1.35
N ALA A 166 5.00 11.48 0.16
CA ALA A 166 4.33 12.70 -0.28
C ALA A 166 2.83 12.48 -0.51
N PHE A 167 2.44 11.32 -1.05
CA PHE A 167 1.05 10.91 -1.22
C PHE A 167 0.37 10.81 0.13
N ASP A 168 0.95 10.06 1.07
CA ASP A 168 0.38 9.88 2.41
C ASP A 168 0.22 11.20 3.15
N ALA A 169 1.18 12.12 3.01
CA ALA A 169 1.12 13.45 3.60
C ALA A 169 -0.01 14.31 2.98
N VAL A 170 -0.18 14.29 1.65
CA VAL A 170 -1.27 15.03 0.98
C VAL A 170 -2.62 14.39 1.25
N TYR A 171 -2.69 13.06 1.27
CA TYR A 171 -3.91 12.30 1.59
C TYR A 171 -4.38 12.60 3.01
N SER A 172 -3.46 12.52 3.98
CA SER A 172 -3.75 12.77 5.40
C SER A 172 -4.24 14.18 5.68
N LYS A 173 -3.74 15.19 4.96
CA LYS A 173 -4.20 16.59 5.09
C LYS A 173 -5.68 16.79 4.73
N HIS A 174 -6.27 15.88 3.96
CA HIS A 174 -7.64 15.98 3.48
C HIS A 174 -8.62 15.07 4.20
N LEU A 175 -8.13 14.25 5.14
CA LEU A 175 -8.97 13.35 5.91
C LEU A 175 -9.94 14.12 6.81
N ASP A 176 -11.13 13.56 6.97
CA ASP A 176 -12.07 14.01 7.97
C ASP A 176 -11.72 13.38 9.33
N ASP A 177 -11.49 14.20 10.35
CA ASP A 177 -11.16 13.78 11.72
C ASP A 177 -12.13 12.74 12.29
N HIS A 178 -13.40 12.77 11.85
CA HIS A 178 -14.42 11.83 12.31
C HIS A 178 -14.51 10.54 11.48
N HIS A 179 -13.88 10.51 10.29
CA HIS A 179 -14.03 9.41 9.34
C HIS A 179 -12.71 8.87 8.76
N HIS A 180 -11.55 9.26 9.31
CA HIS A 180 -10.22 8.87 8.83
C HIS A 180 -10.07 7.35 8.59
N GLY A 181 -10.67 6.51 9.44
CA GLY A 181 -10.54 5.05 9.34
C GLY A 181 -11.28 4.49 8.13
N ARG A 182 -12.40 5.12 7.75
CA ARG A 182 -13.16 4.74 6.56
C ARG A 182 -12.47 5.22 5.28
N GLU A 183 -11.83 6.38 5.33
CA GLU A 183 -11.10 6.96 4.21
C GLU A 183 -9.79 6.20 3.94
N TRP A 184 -9.04 5.82 4.98
CA TRP A 184 -7.93 4.87 4.85
C TRP A 184 -8.40 3.49 4.40
N GLY A 185 -9.57 3.02 4.87
CA GLY A 185 -10.18 1.79 4.35
C GLY A 185 -10.50 1.86 2.85
N ALA A 186 -10.84 3.03 2.32
CA ALA A 186 -11.05 3.22 0.88
C ALA A 186 -9.75 3.31 0.08
N TRP A 187 -8.68 3.86 0.67
CA TRP A 187 -7.33 3.77 0.13
C TRP A 187 -6.90 2.30 -0.02
N GLU A 188 -7.02 1.50 1.05
CA GLU A 188 -6.70 0.07 1.00
C GLU A 188 -7.55 -0.70 0.00
N ALA A 189 -8.86 -0.42 -0.07
CA ALA A 189 -9.71 -1.02 -1.10
C ALA A 189 -9.24 -0.66 -2.52
N THR A 190 -8.79 0.58 -2.72
CA THR A 190 -8.21 1.02 -4.00
C THR A 190 -6.95 0.23 -4.34
N ASN A 191 -6.07 -0.05 -3.36
CA ASN A 191 -4.89 -0.91 -3.56
C ASN A 191 -5.28 -2.31 -4.06
N TYR A 192 -6.27 -2.96 -3.46
CA TYR A 192 -6.71 -4.29 -3.92
C TYR A 192 -7.36 -4.27 -5.30
N PHE A 193 -8.22 -3.28 -5.58
CA PHE A 193 -8.85 -3.17 -6.89
C PHE A 193 -7.82 -2.91 -7.98
N THR A 194 -6.89 -2.00 -7.74
CA THR A 194 -5.84 -1.64 -8.70
C THR A 194 -4.88 -2.81 -8.93
N ALA A 195 -4.55 -3.58 -7.89
CA ALA A 195 -3.79 -4.83 -8.03
C ALA A 195 -4.50 -5.84 -8.94
N ALA A 196 -5.81 -6.05 -8.73
CA ALA A 196 -6.60 -6.96 -9.56
C ALA A 196 -6.70 -6.49 -11.02
N PHE A 197 -7.02 -5.21 -11.25
CA PHE A 197 -7.12 -4.66 -12.60
C PHE A 197 -5.77 -4.59 -13.31
N GLY A 198 -4.71 -4.21 -12.60
CA GLY A 198 -3.35 -4.17 -13.12
C GLY A 198 -2.88 -5.55 -13.54
N ALA A 199 -3.03 -6.57 -12.69
CA ALA A 199 -2.66 -7.95 -13.01
C ALA A 199 -3.35 -8.47 -14.28
N ILE A 200 -4.67 -8.26 -14.40
CA ILE A 200 -5.44 -8.67 -15.58
C ILE A 200 -4.98 -7.88 -16.82
N ALA A 201 -4.84 -6.56 -16.70
CA ALA A 201 -4.44 -5.71 -17.82
C ALA A 201 -3.02 -6.03 -18.31
N GLY A 202 -2.07 -6.27 -17.41
CA GLY A 202 -0.71 -6.67 -17.74
C GLY A 202 -0.66 -8.00 -18.49
N GLY A 203 -1.38 -9.01 -17.99
CA GLY A 203 -1.53 -10.30 -18.66
C GLY A 203 -2.09 -10.16 -20.08
N ILE A 204 -3.22 -9.45 -20.24
CA ILE A 204 -3.84 -9.22 -21.55
C ILE A 204 -2.88 -8.49 -22.50
N LEU A 205 -2.19 -7.44 -22.03
CA LEU A 205 -1.29 -6.64 -22.85
C LEU A 205 -0.09 -7.46 -23.36
N VAL A 206 0.49 -8.29 -22.50
CA VAL A 206 1.63 -9.12 -22.88
C VAL A 206 1.19 -10.26 -23.81
N THR A 207 0.04 -10.87 -23.57
CA THR A 207 -0.49 -11.96 -24.41
C THR A 207 -0.91 -11.48 -25.81
N LEU A 208 -1.58 -10.33 -25.92
CA LEU A 208 -2.09 -9.83 -27.20
C LEU A 208 -1.09 -8.95 -27.97
N PHE A 209 -0.18 -8.28 -27.27
CA PHE A 209 0.77 -7.34 -27.87
C PHE A 209 2.21 -7.74 -27.54
N SER A 210 2.77 -7.20 -26.44
CA SER A 210 4.13 -7.49 -25.98
C SER A 210 4.41 -6.84 -24.63
N PHE A 211 5.49 -7.26 -23.98
CA PHE A 211 6.06 -6.55 -22.82
C PHE A 211 6.34 -5.06 -23.12
N ASN A 212 6.86 -4.74 -24.31
CA ASN A 212 7.18 -3.36 -24.68
C ASN A 212 5.93 -2.46 -24.73
N ALA A 213 4.82 -2.99 -25.25
CA ALA A 213 3.55 -2.27 -25.27
C ALA A 213 3.03 -2.02 -23.84
N MET A 214 3.15 -3.01 -22.95
CA MET A 214 2.78 -2.86 -21.54
C MET A 214 3.63 -1.78 -20.85
N PHE A 215 4.95 -1.80 -21.01
CA PHE A 215 5.85 -0.80 -20.44
C PHE A 215 5.57 0.62 -20.95
N ALA A 216 5.26 0.76 -22.23
CA ALA A 216 4.84 2.03 -22.81
C ALA A 216 3.56 2.57 -22.15
N ILE A 217 2.57 1.70 -21.91
CA ILE A 217 1.32 2.07 -21.23
C ILE A 217 1.57 2.43 -19.77
N MET A 218 2.41 1.67 -19.05
CA MET A 218 2.80 1.97 -17.68
C MET A 218 3.43 3.38 -17.58
N GLY A 219 4.41 3.66 -18.45
CA GLY A 219 5.05 4.97 -18.51
C GLY A 219 4.07 6.09 -18.86
N LEU A 220 3.21 5.87 -19.86
CA LEU A 220 2.19 6.85 -20.26
C LEU A 220 1.24 7.17 -19.11
N LEU A 221 0.74 6.17 -18.38
CA LEU A 221 -0.12 6.37 -17.21
C LEU A 221 0.59 7.21 -16.15
N CYS A 222 1.88 6.95 -15.89
CA CYS A 222 2.66 7.74 -14.94
C CYS A 222 2.79 9.20 -15.37
N PHE A 223 3.15 9.47 -16.63
CA PHE A 223 3.28 10.84 -17.14
C PHE A 223 1.95 11.58 -17.22
N VAL A 224 0.88 10.91 -17.65
CA VAL A 224 -0.46 11.51 -17.69
C VAL A 224 -0.89 11.93 -16.29
N ASN A 225 -0.67 11.09 -15.27
CA ASN A 225 -0.98 11.46 -13.88
C ASN A 225 -0.10 12.57 -13.34
N ALA A 226 1.22 12.53 -13.63
CA ALA A 226 2.15 13.60 -13.25
C ALA A 226 1.71 14.95 -13.84
N ILE A 227 1.37 14.98 -15.13
CA ILE A 227 0.87 16.19 -15.81
C ILE A 227 -0.49 16.62 -15.23
N TYR A 228 -1.38 15.67 -14.96
CA TYR A 228 -2.70 15.97 -14.41
C TYR A 228 -2.61 16.63 -13.03
N ILE A 229 -1.79 16.10 -12.12
CA ILE A 229 -1.55 16.72 -10.81
C ILE A 229 -0.87 18.09 -10.96
N LEU A 230 0.11 18.21 -11.86
CA LEU A 230 0.79 19.49 -12.11
C LEU A 230 -0.18 20.59 -12.59
N ARG A 231 -1.20 20.22 -13.37
CA ARG A 231 -2.24 21.15 -13.86
C ARG A 231 -3.36 21.39 -12.86
N LEU A 232 -3.45 20.59 -11.80
CA LEU A 232 -4.51 20.73 -10.82
C LEU A 232 -4.22 21.98 -9.96
N PRO A 233 -5.19 22.90 -9.81
CA PRO A 233 -4.97 24.07 -8.97
C PRO A 233 -4.73 23.65 -7.53
N ARG A 234 -3.62 24.11 -6.93
CA ARG A 234 -3.19 23.90 -5.52
C ARG A 234 -4.15 24.41 -4.44
N LYS A 235 -5.37 24.78 -4.83
CA LYS A 235 -6.47 25.09 -3.90
C LYS A 235 -7.42 23.90 -3.74
N VAL A 236 -7.25 22.86 -4.57
CA VAL A 236 -8.06 21.63 -4.60
C VAL A 236 -7.38 20.49 -3.86
N LEU A 237 -6.05 20.54 -3.78
CA LEU A 237 -5.15 19.80 -2.89
C LEU A 237 -4.54 20.82 -1.92
#